data_AF-A0A2V8RQJ9-F1
#
_entry.id   AF-A0A2V8RQJ9-F1
#
_cell.length_a   1.000
_cell.length_b   1.000
_cell.length_c   1.000
_cell.angle_alpha   90.00
_cell.angle_beta   90.00
_cell.angle_gamma   90.00
#
_symmetry.space_group_name_H-M   'P 1'
#
loop_
_entity.id
_entity.type
_entity.pdbx_description
1 polymer ?
#
loop_
_entity_poly.entity_id
_entity_poly.type
_entity_poly.pdbx_seq_one_letter_code
_entity_poly.pdbx_strand_id
1 'polypeptide(L)' 'EGVMQEFLSRMMGKRIDIYCGGASSLRGEVLKVEGGMLYLKDDDGQLCYVAIEKIIVVWEARDTDEHRAGFVGGRLK' A
#
# COMPACT_ATOMS: atom_id res chain seq x y z
N GLU A 1 4.89 2.96 21.95
CA GLU A 1 4.29 2.69 20.63
C GLU A 1 4.54 1.24 20.24
N GLY A 2 3.74 0.65 19.36
CA GLY A 2 3.94 -0.74 18.93
C GLY A 2 5.05 -0.88 17.89
N VAL A 3 5.70 -2.05 17.82
CA VAL A 3 6.83 -2.32 16.90
C VAL A 3 6.47 -2.01 15.44
N MET A 4 5.26 -2.36 14.99
CA MET A 4 4.79 -2.07 13.63
C MET A 4 4.60 -0.57 13.38
N GLN A 5 4.14 0.19 14.37
CA GLN A 5 3.96 1.64 14.26
C GLN A 5 5.31 2.34 14.10
N GLU A 6 6.29 1.97 14.93
CA GLU A 6 7.64 2.50 14.83
C GLU A 6 8.29 2.17 13.47
N PHE A 7 8.09 0.93 12.99
CA PHE A 7 8.58 0.51 11.67
C PHE A 7 7.98 1.36 10.54
N LEU A 8 6.66 1.52 10.51
CA LEU A 8 5.97 2.32 9.49
C LEU A 8 6.33 3.81 9.55
N SER A 9 6.60 4.36 10.73
CA SER A 9 7.07 5.75 10.87
C SER A 9 8.40 6.00 10.17
N ARG A 10 9.27 4.99 10.05
CA ARG A 10 10.54 5.07 9.28
C ARG A 10 10.32 5.00 7.77
N MET A 11 9.09 4.72 7.33
CA MET A 11 8.69 4.58 5.93
C MET A 11 7.98 5.83 5.38
N MET A 12 7.87 6.90 6.15
CA MET A 12 7.28 8.18 5.72
C MET A 12 7.87 8.67 4.39
N GLY A 13 6.99 9.07 3.47
CA GLY A 13 7.34 9.52 2.11
C GLY A 13 7.71 8.38 1.14
N LYS A 14 7.79 7.13 1.60
CA LYS A 14 8.01 5.97 0.72
C LYS A 14 6.68 5.42 0.20
N ARG A 15 6.70 4.89 -1.02
CA ARG A 15 5.61 4.06 -1.53
C ARG A 15 5.77 2.64 -0.99
N ILE A 16 4.69 2.12 -0.40
CA ILE A 16 4.65 0.76 0.13
C ILE A 16 3.44 0.02 -0.40
N ASP A 17 3.58 -1.29 -0.49
CA ASP A 17 2.48 -2.21 -0.63
C ASP A 17 2.17 -2.79 0.76
N ILE A 18 0.90 -2.92 1.10
CA ILE A 18 0.43 -3.56 2.33
C ILE A 18 -0.60 -4.64 2.05
N TYR A 19 -0.61 -5.66 2.88
CA TYR A 19 -1.59 -6.73 2.85
C TYR A 19 -2.28 -6.89 4.20
N CYS A 20 -3.61 -6.82 4.18
CA CYS A 20 -4.46 -6.88 5.38
C CYS A 20 -5.29 -8.16 5.49
N GLY A 21 -5.05 -9.16 4.63
CA GLY A 21 -5.85 -10.38 4.54
C GLY A 21 -6.83 -10.38 3.36
N GLY A 22 -7.26 -11.57 2.91
CA GLY A 22 -8.20 -11.74 1.80
C GLY A 22 -7.53 -11.63 0.42
N ALA A 23 -8.24 -11.07 -0.57
CA ALA A 23 -7.76 -10.96 -1.96
C ALA A 23 -7.24 -9.55 -2.31
N SER A 24 -7.03 -8.67 -1.33
CA SER A 24 -6.75 -7.26 -1.56
C SER A 24 -5.44 -6.81 -0.93
N SER A 25 -4.58 -6.23 -1.75
CA SER A 25 -3.42 -5.43 -1.33
C SER A 25 -3.66 -3.97 -1.66
N LEU A 26 -3.10 -3.07 -0.86
CA LEU A 26 -3.17 -1.63 -1.10
C LEU A 26 -1.76 -1.08 -1.32
N ARG A 27 -1.62 -0.18 -2.30
CA ARG A 27 -0.38 0.54 -2.59
C ARG A 27 -0.58 2.03 -2.31
N GLY A 28 0.42 2.67 -1.71
CA GLY A 28 0.41 4.12 -1.57
C GLY A 28 1.65 4.69 -0.89
N GLU A 29 1.78 6.01 -0.94
CA GLU A 29 2.80 6.77 -0.21
C GLU A 29 2.41 6.95 1.26
N VAL A 30 3.33 6.67 2.18
CA VAL A 30 3.13 6.87 3.62
C VAL A 30 3.14 8.37 3.96
N LEU A 31 1.97 8.91 4.28
CA LEU A 31 1.82 10.32 4.64
C LEU A 31 1.90 10.59 6.14
N LYS A 32 1.43 9.65 6.96
CA LYS A 32 1.37 9.78 8.41
C LYS A 32 1.19 8.43 9.09
N VAL A 33 1.73 8.31 10.30
CA VAL A 33 1.49 7.19 11.20
C VAL A 33 1.15 7.77 12.58
N GLU A 34 -0.10 7.60 13.02
CA GLU A 34 -0.59 8.19 14.28
C GLU A 34 -1.78 7.42 14.83
N GLY A 35 -1.85 7.25 16.15
CA GLY A 35 -3.05 6.72 16.81
C GLY A 35 -3.46 5.30 16.37
N GLY A 36 -2.50 4.48 15.95
CA GLY A 36 -2.78 3.13 15.43
C GLY A 36 -3.27 3.10 13.98
N MET A 37 -3.23 4.23 13.27
CA MET A 37 -3.62 4.36 11.87
C MET A 37 -2.43 4.70 10.98
N LEU A 38 -2.38 4.06 9.82
CA LEU A 38 -1.50 4.35 8.70
C LEU A 38 -2.30 5.14 7.66
N TYR A 39 -1.75 6.27 7.24
CA TYR A 39 -2.34 7.17 6.25
C TYR A 39 -1.54 7.01 4.95
N LEU A 40 -2.21 6.54 3.90
CA LEU A 40 -1.63 6.34 2.59
C LEU A 40 -2.26 7.29 1.57
N LYS A 41 -1.47 7.73 0.59
CA LYS A 41 -1.97 8.34 -0.63
C LYS A 41 -1.78 7.39 -1.79
N ASP A 42 -2.85 7.03 -2.47
CA ASP A 42 -2.78 6.15 -3.64
C ASP A 42 -2.37 6.90 -4.92
N ASP A 43 -2.38 6.18 -6.04
CA ASP A 43 -1.95 6.67 -7.36
C ASP A 43 -2.91 7.69 -7.97
N ASP A 44 -4.19 7.62 -7.60
CA ASP A 44 -5.21 8.59 -7.99
C ASP A 44 -5.22 9.82 -7.07
N GLY A 45 -4.32 9.84 -6.08
CA GLY A 45 -4.20 10.89 -5.08
C GLY A 45 -5.24 10.85 -3.98
N GLN A 46 -5.99 9.75 -3.85
CA GLN A 46 -6.96 9.56 -2.78
C GLN A 46 -6.27 9.17 -1.48
N LEU A 47 -6.86 9.58 -0.36
CA LEU A 47 -6.40 9.21 0.97
C LEU A 47 -7.03 7.88 1.41
N CYS A 48 -6.18 6.96 1.85
CA CYS A 48 -6.59 5.71 2.47
C CYS A 48 -6.11 5.65 3.92
N TYR A 49 -6.98 5.13 4.81
CA TYR A 49 -6.71 5.01 6.23
C TYR A 49 -6.78 3.54 6.64
N VAL A 50 -5.70 3.03 7.22
CA VAL A 50 -5.56 1.61 7.50
C VAL A 50 -5.21 1.41 8.97
N ALA A 51 -6.00 0.59 9.66
CA ALA A 51 -5.69 0.17 11.02
C ALA A 51 -4.42 -0.68 11.02
N ILE A 52 -3.39 -0.23 11.75
CA ILE A 52 -2.06 -0.86 11.77
C ILE A 52 -2.14 -2.31 12.25
N GLU A 53 -3.04 -2.61 13.20
CA GLU A 53 -3.25 -3.96 13.72
C GLU A 53 -3.76 -4.98 12.69
N LYS A 54 -4.28 -4.52 11.55
CA LYS A 54 -4.74 -5.39 10.47
C LYS A 54 -3.67 -5.66 9.43
N ILE A 55 -2.53 -4.98 9.50
CA ILE A 55 -1.45 -5.14 8.53
C ILE A 55 -0.68 -6.41 8.86
N ILE A 56 -0.73 -7.37 7.94
CA ILE A 56 -0.06 -8.68 8.06
C ILE A 56 1.33 -8.63 7.43
N VAL A 57 1.46 -7.96 6.28
CA VAL A 57 2.71 -7.87 5.53
C VAL A 57 2.87 -6.46 4.95
N VAL A 58 4.11 -5.97 4.91
CA VAL A 58 4.51 -4.68 4.31
C VAL A 58 5.69 -4.93 3.38
N TRP A 59 5.67 -4.31 2.21
CA TRP A 59 6.78 -4.30 1.26
C TRP A 59 7.07 -2.88 0.79
N GLU A 60 8.34 -2.55 0.54
CA GLU A 60 8.66 -1.35 -0.25
C GLU A 60 8.15 -1.57 -1.67
N ALA A 61 7.34 -0.64 -2.16
CA ALA A 61 6.84 -0.72 -3.52
C ALA A 61 8.03 -0.58 -4.48
N ARG A 62 8.13 -1.50 -5.43
CA ARG A 62 9.05 -1.33 -6.55
C ARG A 62 8.34 -0.46 -7.57
N ASP A 63 8.99 0.61 -8.03
CA ASP A 63 8.54 1.32 -9.22
C ASP A 63 8.44 0.30 -10.35
N THR A 64 7.21 0.00 -10.73
CA THR A 64 6.94 -0.92 -11.82
C THR A 64 6.75 -0.06 -13.06
N ASP A 65 7.82 0.60 -13.52
CA ASP A 65 7.91 1.11 -14.90
C ASP A 65 8.25 -0.03 -15.87
N GLU A 66 7.70 -1.20 -15.61
CA GLU A 66 7.56 -2.27 -16.58
C GLU A 66 6.10 -2.60 -16.59
N HIS A 67 5.38 -1.89 -17.47
CA HIS A 67 4.16 -2.35 -18.10
C HIS A 67 4.15 -3.89 -18.16
N ARG A 68 3.51 -4.53 -17.18
CA ARG A 68 3.14 -5.93 -17.32
C ARG A 68 2.19 -5.97 -18.51
N ALA A 69 2.70 -6.40 -19.65
CA ALA A 69 1.90 -6.78 -20.81
C ALA A 69 0.91 -7.86 -20.35
N GLY A 70 -0.27 -7.41 -19.92
CA GLY A 70 -1.42 -8.26 -19.64
C GLY A 70 -2.25 -8.31 -20.90
N PHE A 71 -2.36 -9.49 -21.50
CA PHE A 71 -3.25 -9.73 -22.64
C PHE A 71 -4.68 -9.32 -22.27
N VAL A 72 -5.21 -8.28 -22.93
CA VAL A 72 -6.65 -8.03 -22.96
C VAL A 72 -7.25 -9.09 -23.87
N GLY A 73 -7.81 -10.14 -23.26
CA GLY A 73 -8.49 -11.23 -23.95
C GLY A 73 -9.47 -10.68 -24.99
N GLY A 74 -9.31 -11.14 -26.23
CA GLY A 74 -10.03 -10.64 -27.38
C GLY A 74 -11.54 -10.77 -27.23
N ARG A 75 -12.26 -9.68 -27.55
CA ARG A 75 -13.67 -9.76 -27.89
C ARG A 75 -13.78 -10.01 -29.39
N LEU A 76 -13.93 -11.28 -29.76
CA LEU A 76 -14.39 -11.65 -31.10
C LEU A 76 -15.78 -11.06 -31.31
N LYS A 77 -15.94 -10.32 -32.41
CA LYS A 77 -17.23 -10.02 -33.04
C LYS A 77 -17.15 -10.53 -34.47
#